data_AF-A0A7X7MYE9-F1
#
_entry.id   AF-A0A7X7MYE9-F1
#
_cell.length_a   1.000
_cell.length_b   1.000
_cell.length_c   1.000
_cell.angle_alpha   90.00
_cell.angle_beta   90.00
_cell.angle_gamma   90.00
#
_symmetry.space_group_name_H-M   'P 1'
#
loop_
_entity.id
_entity.type
_entity.pdbx_description
1 polymer ?
#
loop_
_entity_poly.entity_id
_entity_poly.type
_entity_poly.pdbx_seq_one_letter_code
_entity_poly.pdbx_strand_id
1 'polypeptide(L)'
;MLNRKLWRDLRKNFTQFAAIFLMAFLGLWIYAGLDAESTGASHIAEAYFKTYNLADLWVMGNGFSLDELKTIERIPGVESAERRLVIDGKLLKTSVLPDGMIA
;
A
#
# COMPACT_ATOMS: atom_id res chain seq x y z
N MET A 1 45.47 -7.78 -19.88
CA MET A 1 45.40 -7.36 -21.31
C MET A 1 44.03 -7.62 -21.95
N LEU A 2 43.31 -8.68 -21.56
CA LEU A 2 42.00 -9.05 -22.15
C LEU A 2 40.89 -8.02 -21.89
N ASN A 3 40.71 -7.57 -20.65
CA ASN A 3 39.62 -6.65 -20.27
C ASN A 3 39.74 -5.30 -20.98
N ARG A 4 40.96 -4.77 -21.14
CA ARG A 4 41.23 -3.55 -21.90
C ARG A 4 40.88 -3.70 -23.38
N LYS A 5 41.01 -4.91 -23.94
CA LYS A 5 40.62 -5.24 -25.32
C LYS A 5 39.10 -5.27 -25.45
N LEU A 6 38.42 -5.95 -24.53
CA LEU A 6 36.95 -5.99 -24.42
C LEU A 6 36.32 -4.60 -24.37
N TRP A 7 36.77 -3.74 -23.45
CA TRP A 7 36.25 -2.36 -23.32
C TRP A 7 36.46 -1.52 -24.58
N ARG A 8 37.60 -1.69 -25.25
CA ARG A 8 37.87 -0.99 -26.50
C ARG A 8 36.98 -1.49 -27.64
N ASP A 9 36.71 -2.80 -27.69
CA ASP A 9 35.86 -3.40 -28.72
C ASP A 9 34.37 -3.06 -28.50
N LEU A 10 33.89 -3.02 -27.24
CA LEU A 10 32.57 -2.47 -26.89
C LEU A 10 32.43 -1.02 -27.34
N ARG A 11 33.45 -0.18 -27.10
CA ARG A 11 33.40 1.24 -27.45
C ARG A 11 33.44 1.48 -28.96
N LYS A 12 34.12 0.61 -29.71
CA LYS A 12 34.11 0.65 -31.19
C LYS A 12 32.77 0.24 -31.78
N ASN A 13 32.10 -0.75 -31.19
CA ASN A 13 30.82 -1.28 -31.65
C ASN A 13 29.66 -0.85 -30.73
N PHE A 14 29.75 0.34 -30.14
CA PHE A 14 28.88 0.76 -29.05
C PHE A 14 27.40 0.76 -29.44
N THR A 15 27.05 1.23 -30.64
CA THR A 15 25.66 1.29 -31.11
C THR A 15 25.02 -0.10 -31.19
N GLN A 16 25.75 -1.10 -31.67
CA GLN A 16 25.24 -2.46 -31.82
C GLN A 16 25.18 -3.18 -30.46
N PHE A 17 26.17 -2.95 -29.60
CA PHE A 17 26.14 -3.44 -28.22
C PHE A 17 24.98 -2.82 -27.45
N ALA A 18 24.76 -1.51 -27.57
CA ALA A 18 23.65 -0.80 -26.94
C ALA A 18 22.30 -1.33 -27.40
N ALA A 19 22.13 -1.68 -28.68
CA ALA A 19 20.89 -2.28 -29.17
C ALA A 19 20.59 -3.63 -28.50
N ILE A 20 21.57 -4.53 -28.41
CA ILE A 20 21.42 -5.84 -27.75
C ILE A 20 21.18 -5.66 -26.24
N PHE A 21 21.94 -4.77 -25.61
CA PHE A 21 21.77 -4.42 -24.21
C PHE A 21 20.37 -3.87 -23.95
N LEU A 22 19.87 -2.96 -24.78
CA LEU A 22 18.54 -2.38 -24.64
C LEU A 22 17.44 -3.43 -24.81
N MET A 23 17.56 -4.36 -25.76
CA MET A 23 16.59 -5.45 -25.90
C MET A 23 16.55 -6.34 -24.65
N ALA A 24 17.71 -6.70 -24.11
CA ALA A 24 17.79 -7.51 -22.89
C ALA A 24 17.32 -6.73 -21.65
N PHE A 25 17.72 -5.47 -21.54
CA PHE A 25 17.37 -4.57 -20.45
C PHE A 25 15.87 -4.32 -20.43
N LEU A 26 15.23 -4.08 -21.58
CA LEU A 26 13.80 -3.81 -21.62
C LEU A 26 12.99 -5.01 -21.10
N GLY A 27 13.38 -6.23 -21.49
CA GLY A 27 12.74 -7.45 -20.99
C GLY A 27 12.90 -7.61 -19.48
N LEU A 28 14.10 -7.39 -18.96
CA LEU A 28 14.37 -7.48 -17.53
C LEU A 28 13.71 -6.35 -16.74
N TRP A 29 13.65 -5.15 -17.30
CA TRP A 29 13.06 -3.97 -16.69
C TRP A 29 11.55 -4.10 -16.58
N ILE A 30 10.87 -4.59 -17.62
CA ILE A 30 9.43 -4.86 -17.56
C ILE A 30 9.14 -5.93 -16.50
N TYR A 31 9.90 -7.02 -16.49
CA TYR A 31 9.74 -8.08 -15.48
C TYR A 31 9.89 -7.54 -14.05
N ALA A 32 10.99 -6.84 -13.77
CA ALA A 32 11.25 -6.26 -12.46
C ALA A 32 10.22 -5.18 -12.10
N GLY A 33 9.74 -4.40 -13.08
CA GLY A 33 8.74 -3.36 -12.87
C GLY A 33 7.38 -3.94 -12.45
N LEU A 34 6.94 -5.02 -13.09
CA LEU A 34 5.69 -5.71 -12.72
C LEU A 34 5.80 -6.39 -11.35
N ASP A 35 6.93 -7.04 -11.07
CA ASP A 35 7.17 -7.70 -9.78
C ASP A 35 7.24 -6.70 -8.61
N ALA A 36 7.87 -5.54 -8.84
CA ALA A 36 7.96 -4.46 -7.87
C ALA A 36 6.61 -3.81 -7.60
N GLU A 37 5.74 -3.68 -8.61
CA GLU A 37 4.39 -3.16 -8.43
C GLU A 37 3.53 -4.10 -7.59
N SER A 38 3.52 -5.39 -7.95
CA SER A 38 2.72 -6.39 -7.24
C SER A 38 3.16 -6.56 -5.79
N THR A 39 4.47 -6.69 -5.54
CA THR A 39 5.00 -6.83 -4.18
C THR A 39 4.93 -5.51 -3.40
N GLY A 40 5.17 -4.39 -4.08
CA GLY A 40 5.14 -3.06 -3.47
C GLY A 40 3.76 -2.66 -2.98
N ALA A 41 2.71 -2.95 -3.76
CA ALA A 41 1.33 -2.66 -3.37
C ALA A 41 0.93 -3.37 -2.08
N SER A 42 1.23 -4.67 -1.96
CA SER A 42 0.94 -5.45 -0.75
C SER A 42 1.72 -4.93 0.46
N HIS A 43 3.01 -4.62 0.28
CA HIS A 43 3.84 -4.11 1.37
C HIS A 43 3.37 -2.73 1.87
N ILE A 44 2.96 -1.83 0.96
CA ILE A 44 2.44 -0.51 1.33
C ILE A 44 1.11 -0.65 2.07
N ALA A 45 0.22 -1.54 1.60
CA ALA A 45 -1.04 -1.80 2.28
C ALA A 45 -0.79 -2.33 3.70
N GLU A 46 0.00 -3.38 3.87
CA GLU A 46 0.29 -3.94 5.20
C GLU A 46 0.93 -2.91 6.15
N ALA A 47 1.90 -2.14 5.65
CA ALA A 47 2.53 -1.07 6.43
C ALA A 47 1.53 0.00 6.86
N TYR A 48 0.57 0.35 5.99
CA TYR A 48 -0.49 1.32 6.29
C TYR A 48 -1.41 0.81 7.40
N PHE A 49 -1.88 -0.44 7.31
CA PHE A 49 -2.73 -1.06 8.32
C PHE A 49 -2.05 -1.10 9.69
N LYS A 50 -0.76 -1.49 9.71
CA LYS A 50 0.03 -1.59 10.94
C LYS A 50 0.37 -0.23 11.55
N THR A 51 0.73 0.77 10.73
CA THR A 51 1.15 2.09 11.24
C THR A 51 0.00 2.85 11.91
N TYR A 52 -1.22 2.71 11.37
CA TYR A 52 -2.40 3.39 11.90
C TYR A 52 -3.30 2.50 12.76
N ASN A 53 -2.83 1.28 13.12
CA ASN A 53 -3.57 0.31 13.92
C ASN A 53 -5.01 0.09 13.41
N LEU A 54 -5.15 -0.11 12.10
CA LEU A 54 -6.44 -0.39 11.49
C LEU A 54 -6.88 -1.83 11.80
N ALA A 55 -8.19 -2.03 11.91
CA ALA A 55 -8.74 -3.37 12.16
C ALA A 55 -8.53 -4.30 10.96
N ASP A 56 -7.99 -5.48 11.23
CA ASP A 56 -7.84 -6.57 10.24
C ASP A 56 -9.19 -7.17 9.84
N LEU A 57 -10.15 -7.18 10.78
CA LEU A 57 -11.48 -7.78 10.61
C LEU A 57 -12.57 -6.84 11.11
N TRP A 58 -13.68 -6.82 10.38
CA TRP A 58 -14.88 -6.05 10.72
C TRP A 58 -16.06 -6.98 10.92
N VAL A 59 -16.70 -6.89 12.09
CA VAL A 59 -17.97 -7.59 12.37
C VAL A 59 -19.09 -6.57 12.26
N MET A 60 -20.03 -6.81 11.35
CA MET A 60 -21.17 -5.93 11.13
C MET A 60 -22.38 -6.47 11.90
N GLY A 61 -23.02 -5.61 12.68
CA GLY A 61 -24.16 -5.97 13.50
C GLY A 61 -24.80 -4.74 14.13
N ASN A 62 -25.97 -4.93 14.72
CA ASN A 62 -26.70 -3.85 15.38
C ASN A 62 -26.40 -3.87 16.87
N GLY A 63 -25.80 -2.78 17.38
CA GLY A 63 -25.74 -2.50 18.81
C GLY A 63 -24.94 -3.50 19.63
N PHE A 64 -23.66 -3.72 19.29
CA PHE A 64 -22.77 -4.60 20.07
C PHE A 64 -22.70 -4.19 21.55
N SER A 65 -23.02 -5.14 22.42
CA SER A 65 -22.91 -5.01 23.87
C SER A 65 -21.46 -5.10 24.34
N LEU A 66 -21.21 -4.66 25.59
CA LEU A 66 -19.88 -4.78 26.20
C LEU A 66 -19.50 -6.24 26.50
N ASP A 67 -20.48 -7.11 26.74
CA ASP A 67 -20.23 -8.52 27.02
C ASP A 67 -19.87 -9.29 25.74
N GLU A 68 -20.47 -8.94 24.61
CA GLU A 68 -20.08 -9.47 23.30
C GLU A 68 -18.66 -9.02 22.92
N LEU A 69 -18.30 -7.76 23.19
CA LEU A 69 -16.93 -7.28 22.98
C LEU A 69 -15.91 -8.11 23.78
N LYS A 70 -16.15 -8.31 25.09
CA LYS A 70 -15.28 -9.15 25.94
C LYS A 70 -15.23 -10.59 25.49
N THR A 71 -16.30 -11.11 24.90
CA THR A 71 -16.33 -12.47 24.36
C THR A 71 -15.42 -12.57 23.14
N ILE A 72 -15.42 -11.56 22.27
CA ILE A 72 -14.55 -11.48 21.08
C ILE A 72 -13.08 -11.34 21.49
N GLU A 73 -12.76 -10.47 22.45
CA GLU A 73 -11.38 -10.31 22.97
C GLU A 73 -10.81 -11.59 23.60
N ARG A 74 -11.66 -12.52 24.04
CA ARG A 74 -11.24 -13.81 24.61
C ARG A 74 -10.98 -14.90 23.56
N ILE A 75 -11.30 -14.64 22.28
CA ILE A 75 -11.05 -15.60 21.21
C ILE A 75 -9.52 -15.73 21.01
N PRO A 76 -8.96 -16.96 21.01
CA PRO A 76 -7.54 -17.15 20.76
C PRO A 76 -7.13 -16.54 19.41
N GLY A 77 -6.11 -15.68 19.43
CA GLY A 77 -5.61 -14.98 18.24
C GLY A 77 -6.14 -13.56 18.04
N VAL A 78 -7.09 -13.10 18.85
CA VAL A 78 -7.51 -11.69 18.88
C VAL A 78 -6.62 -10.92 19.86
N GLU A 79 -5.88 -9.93 19.36
CA GLU A 79 -5.05 -9.05 20.21
C GLU A 79 -5.87 -7.92 20.84
N SER A 80 -6.76 -7.30 20.07
CA SER A 80 -7.65 -6.23 20.51
C SER A 80 -8.95 -6.25 19.71
N ALA A 81 -10.04 -5.77 20.31
CA ALA A 81 -11.30 -5.54 19.62
C ALA A 81 -11.89 -4.20 20.06
N GLU A 82 -12.52 -3.48 19.13
CA GLU A 82 -13.15 -2.19 19.40
C GLU A 82 -14.54 -2.11 18.76
N ARG A 83 -15.46 -1.40 19.42
CA ARG A 83 -16.80 -1.15 18.88
C ARG A 83 -16.82 0.16 18.12
N ARG A 84 -17.35 0.12 16.89
CA ARG A 84 -17.53 1.29 16.04
C ARG A 84 -19.00 1.51 15.70
N LEU A 85 -19.44 2.76 15.75
CA LEU A 85 -20.75 3.20 15.30
C LEU A 85 -20.58 4.09 14.08
N VAL A 86 -21.27 3.77 13.00
CA VAL A 86 -21.31 4.57 11.76
C VAL A 86 -22.77 4.94 11.52
N ILE A 87 -23.04 6.24 11.43
CA ILE A 87 -24.38 6.78 11.16
C ILE A 87 -24.24 7.76 10.01
N ASP A 88 -25.05 7.58 8.97
CA ASP A 88 -25.11 8.52 7.85
C ASP A 88 -25.90 9.77 8.27
N GLY A 89 -25.22 10.91 8.32
CA GLY A 89 -25.82 12.21 8.56
C GLY A 89 -26.01 13.00 7.27
N LYS A 90 -27.11 13.73 7.14
CA LYS A 90 -27.32 14.68 6.05
C LYS A 90 -27.00 16.09 6.54
N LEU A 91 -26.04 16.76 5.92
CA LEU A 91 -25.81 18.18 6.14
C LEU A 91 -27.04 18.95 5.66
N LEU A 92 -27.80 19.52 6.59
CA LEU A 92 -28.80 20.52 6.27
C LEU A 92 -28.04 21.80 5.94
N LYS A 93 -28.26 22.33 4.73
CA LYS A 93 -27.69 23.60 4.28
C LYS A 93 -28.32 24.75 5.09
N THR A 94 -27.85 24.94 6.32
CA THR A 94 -28.03 26.20 7.04
C THR A 94 -27.06 27.18 6.41
N SER A 95 -27.63 28.14 5.68
CA SER A 95 -26.97 29.40 5.37
C SER A 95 -26.50 30.04 6.68
N VAL A 96 -25.23 30.46 6.69
CA VAL A 96 -24.55 31.26 7.71
C VAL A 96 -24.04 30.45 8.92
N LEU A 97 -22.77 30.06 8.88
CA LEU A 97 -21.96 29.91 10.10
C LEU A 97 -21.90 31.28 10.78
N PRO A 98 -22.18 31.42 12.10
CA PRO A 98 -21.83 32.63 12.82
C PRO A 98 -20.32 32.81 12.76
N ASP A 99 -19.87 34.00 12.35
CA ASP A 99 -18.47 34.36 12.24
C ASP A 99 -17.71 33.99 13.53
N GLY A 100 -16.76 33.05 13.43
CA GLY A 100 -15.81 32.79 14.52
C GLY A 100 -15.34 31.35 14.74
N MET A 101 -15.86 30.34 14.03
CA MET A 101 -15.41 28.96 14.25
C MET A 101 -14.57 28.47 13.06
N ILE A 102 -13.25 28.49 13.27
CA ILE A 102 -12.22 28.04 12.33
C ILE A 102 -12.29 26.50 12.23
N ALA A 103 -12.18 25.99 11.00
CA ALA A 103 -12.04 24.57 10.71
C ALA A 103 -10.75 23.97 11.31
#